data_AF-A0A369Q378-F1
#
_entry.id   AF-A0A369Q378-F1
#
_cell.length_a   1.000
_cell.length_b   1.000
_cell.length_c   1.000
_cell.angle_alpha   90.00
_cell.angle_beta   90.00
_cell.angle_gamma   90.00
#
_symmetry.space_group_name_H-M   'P 1'
#
loop_
_entity.id
_entity.type
_entity.pdbx_description
1 polymer ?
#
loop_
_entity_poly.entity_id
_entity_poly.type
_entity_poly.pdbx_seq_one_letter_code
_entity_poly.pdbx_strand_id
1 'polypeptide(L)' 'MKLKSSCHALYAGLLVLGSLPLSAAETVKYTYDAKGRLVKVERSGTANDQAKTEYEIDKANNRKRVKTTNAPS' A
#
# COMPACT_ATOMS: atom_id res chain seq x y z
N MET A 1 18.20 -58.70 -32.00
CA MET A 1 18.34 -57.29 -31.58
C MET A 1 17.09 -56.52 -31.98
N LYS A 2 16.05 -56.50 -31.13
CA LYS A 2 14.89 -55.60 -31.25
C LYS A 2 14.14 -55.48 -29.93
N LEU A 3 13.57 -54.27 -29.74
CA LEU A 3 12.62 -53.79 -28.75
C LEU A 3 13.13 -53.47 -27.34
N LYS A 4 13.05 -52.17 -27.01
CA LYS A 4 12.20 -51.67 -25.93
C LYS A 4 11.75 -50.24 -26.25
N SER A 5 10.45 -50.09 -26.50
CA SER A 5 9.71 -48.84 -26.41
C SER A 5 9.72 -48.35 -24.98
N SER A 6 10.05 -47.07 -24.76
CA SER A 6 9.65 -46.34 -23.57
C SER A 6 9.34 -44.90 -23.98
N CYS A 7 8.08 -44.67 -24.33
CA CYS A 7 7.48 -43.34 -24.45
C CYS A 7 7.55 -42.71 -23.05
N HIS A 8 8.44 -41.74 -22.87
CA HIS A 8 8.50 -40.93 -21.66
C HIS A 8 7.33 -39.96 -21.73
N ALA A 9 6.21 -40.32 -21.09
CA ALA A 9 5.13 -39.40 -20.82
C ALA A 9 5.65 -38.35 -19.81
N LEU A 10 6.22 -37.26 -20.33
CA LEU A 10 6.52 -36.08 -19.53
C LEU A 10 5.19 -35.39 -19.22
N TYR A 11 4.64 -35.68 -18.04
CA TYR A 11 3.62 -34.84 -17.43
C TYR A 11 4.25 -33.50 -17.05
N ALA A 12 4.17 -32.53 -17.96
CA ALA A 12 4.44 -31.12 -17.64
C ALA A 12 3.25 -30.58 -16.82
N GLY A 13 3.25 -30.84 -15.52
CA GLY A 13 2.33 -30.20 -14.59
C GLY A 13 2.64 -28.71 -14.51
N LEU A 14 1.92 -27.88 -15.28
CA LEU A 14 1.96 -26.44 -15.16
C LEU A 14 1.28 -26.04 -13.85
N LEU A 15 2.08 -25.70 -12.84
CA LEU A 15 1.58 -25.17 -11.57
C LEU A 15 1.04 -23.75 -11.84
N VAL A 16 -0.27 -23.62 -12.00
CA VAL A 16 -0.93 -22.31 -12.04
C VAL A 16 -0.90 -21.75 -10.63
N LEU A 17 0.09 -20.90 -10.34
CA LEU A 17 0.09 -20.04 -9.16
C LEU A 17 -1.04 -19.03 -9.36
N GLY A 18 -2.23 -19.35 -8.86
CA GLY A 18 -3.34 -18.41 -8.82
C GLY A 18 -2.91 -17.15 -8.06
N SER A 19 -3.02 -15.98 -8.71
CA SER A 19 -2.74 -14.71 -8.05
C SER A 19 -3.80 -14.49 -6.97
N LEU A 20 -3.43 -14.70 -5.71
CA LEU A 20 -4.25 -14.25 -4.60
C LEU A 20 -4.36 -12.72 -4.70
N PRO A 21 -5.56 -12.13 -4.58
CA PRO A 21 -5.69 -10.68 -4.53
C PRO A 21 -4.92 -10.19 -3.30
N LEU A 22 -3.83 -9.46 -3.52
CA LEU A 22 -3.12 -8.76 -2.45
C LEU A 22 -4.03 -7.60 -2.02
N SER A 23 -4.82 -7.81 -0.97
CA SER A 23 -5.64 -6.76 -0.38
C SER A 23 -4.71 -5.78 0.34
N ALA A 24 -4.45 -4.63 -0.28
CA ALA A 24 -3.71 -3.56 0.37
C ALA A 24 -4.65 -2.85 1.37
N ALA A 25 -4.49 -3.16 2.66
CA ALA A 25 -5.15 -2.43 3.73
C ALA A 25 -4.28 -1.26 4.21
N GLU A 26 -4.87 -0.09 4.41
CA GLU A 26 -4.19 1.08 4.95
C GLU A 26 -4.97 1.61 6.16
N THR A 27 -4.26 1.97 7.23
CA THR A 27 -4.82 2.70 8.36
C THR A 27 -4.45 4.18 8.24
N VAL A 28 -5.47 5.04 8.24
CA VAL A 28 -5.29 6.50 8.19
C VAL A 28 -5.76 7.12 9.50
N LYS A 29 -4.85 7.80 10.20
CA LYS A 29 -5.12 8.50 11.45
C LYS A 29 -5.21 10.01 11.20
N TYR A 30 -6.34 10.59 11.59
CA TYR A 30 -6.60 12.02 11.53
C TYR A 30 -6.47 12.64 12.93
N THR A 31 -5.73 13.75 13.01
CA THR A 31 -5.61 14.53 14.24
C THR A 31 -6.20 15.91 14.03
N TYR A 32 -7.04 16.35 14.96
CA TYR A 32 -7.71 17.63 14.92
C TYR A 32 -7.24 18.53 16.07
N ASP A 33 -7.29 19.83 15.86
CA ASP A 33 -7.13 20.80 16.94
C ASP A 33 -8.42 20.98 17.76
N ALA A 34 -8.36 21.80 18.82
CA ALA A 34 -9.50 22.07 19.69
C ALA A 34 -10.69 22.74 18.98
N LYS A 35 -10.48 23.29 17.77
CA LYS A 35 -11.55 23.88 16.93
C LYS A 35 -12.09 22.88 15.91
N GLY A 36 -11.66 21.62 15.96
CA GLY A 36 -12.08 20.57 15.03
C GLY A 36 -11.44 20.64 13.66
N ARG A 37 -10.32 21.36 13.50
CA ARG A 37 -9.63 21.51 12.21
C ARG A 37 -8.54 20.46 12.05
N LEU A 38 -8.40 19.89 10.85
CA LEU A 38 -7.42 18.85 10.56
C LEU A 38 -5.99 19.41 10.58
N VAL A 39 -5.16 18.95 11.51
CA VAL A 39 -3.76 19.39 11.67
C VAL A 39 -2.73 18.34 11.27
N LYS A 40 -3.11 17.06 11.25
CA LYS A 40 -2.20 15.98 10.88
C LYS A 40 -2.92 14.77 10.29
N VAL A 41 -2.31 14.16 9.29
CA VAL A 41 -2.69 12.88 8.70
C VAL A 41 -1.49 11.95 8.78
N GLU A 42 -1.68 10.76 9.33
CA GLU A 42 -0.67 9.70 9.39
C GLU A 42 -1.22 8.46 8.72
N ARG A 43 -0.44 7.87 7.83
CA ARG A 43 -0.79 6.67 7.06
C ARG A 43 0.15 5.54 7.42
N SER A 44 -0.39 4.33 7.45
CA SER A 44 0.39 3.12 7.75
C SER A 44 -0.19 1.89 7.07
N GLY A 45 0.67 0.91 6.80
CA GLY A 45 0.29 -0.43 6.35
C GLY A 45 0.92 -0.88 5.04
N THR A 46 0.66 -0.19 3.94
CA THR A 46 1.02 -0.66 2.58
C THR A 46 1.84 0.36 1.79
N ALA A 47 1.44 0.73 0.58
CA ALA A 47 2.24 1.56 -0.33
C ALA A 47 2.51 2.98 0.22
N ASN A 48 1.68 3.44 1.16
CA ASN A 48 1.82 4.75 1.82
C ASN A 48 2.31 4.60 3.27
N ASP A 49 3.02 3.52 3.60
CA ASP A 49 3.45 3.30 4.97
C ASP A 49 4.31 4.47 5.47
N GLN A 50 4.02 4.91 6.69
CA GLN A 50 4.69 6.03 7.35
C GLN A 50 4.57 7.39 6.65
N ALA A 51 3.71 7.52 5.63
CA ALA A 51 3.42 8.80 5.01
C ALA A 51 2.71 9.71 6.03
N LYS A 52 3.24 10.92 6.20
CA LYS A 52 2.74 11.89 7.18
C LYS A 52 2.52 13.23 6.52
N THR A 53 1.38 13.83 6.78
CA THR A 53 1.08 15.21 6.36
C THR A 53 0.74 16.07 7.57
N GLU A 54 1.38 17.23 7.67
CA GLU A 54 1.15 18.22 8.73
C GLU A 54 0.62 19.51 8.13
N TYR A 55 -0.30 20.15 8.84
CA TYR A 55 -0.97 21.36 8.43
C TYR A 55 -0.85 22.46 9.47
N GLU A 56 -0.45 23.64 9.03
CA GLU A 56 -0.49 24.85 9.84
C GLU A 56 -1.66 25.71 9.39
N ILE A 57 -2.55 26.05 10.32
CA ILE A 57 -3.74 26.84 10.05
C ILE A 57 -3.68 28.13 10.85
N ASP A 58 -3.85 29.26 10.18
CA ASP A 58 -3.87 30.57 10.85
C ASP A 58 -5.17 30.81 11.65
N LYS A 59 -5.25 32.00 12.26
CA LYS A 59 -6.42 32.39 13.05
C LYS A 59 -7.67 32.66 12.20
N ALA A 60 -7.50 33.02 10.93
CA ALA A 60 -8.56 33.26 9.96
C ALA A 60 -9.01 31.97 9.24
N ASN A 61 -8.53 30.81 9.70
CA ASN A 61 -8.84 29.49 9.16
C ASN A 61 -8.21 29.17 7.79
N ASN A 62 -7.18 29.90 7.38
CA ASN A 62 -6.44 29.59 6.17
C ASN A 62 -5.35 28.56 6.47
N ARG A 63 -5.23 27.56 5.59
CA ARG A 63 -4.11 26.62 5.62
C ARG A 63 -2.85 27.31 5.10
N LYS A 64 -2.01 27.78 6.01
CA LYS A 64 -0.76 28.49 5.68
C LYS A 64 0.34 27.58 5.18
N ARG A 65 0.37 26.32 5.60
CA ARG A 65 1.42 25.38 5.23
C ARG A 65 0.90 23.95 5.16
N VAL A 66 1.45 23.22 4.19
CA VAL A 66 1.32 21.76 4.07
C VAL A 66 2.73 21.19 4.01
N LYS A 67 3.02 20.21 4.85
CA LYS A 67 4.26 19.45 4.80
C LYS A 67 3.91 17.97 4.70
N THR A 68 4.33 17.31 3.62
CA THR A 68 4.23 15.86 3.49
C THR A 68 5.62 15.24 3.53
N THR A 69 5.77 14.17 4.29
CA THR A 69 7.00 13.37 4.38
C THR A 69 6.67 11.91 4.05
N ASN A 70 7.65 11.20 3.46
CA ASN A 70 7.51 9.80 3.03
C ASN A 70 6.33 9.57 2.07
N ALA A 71 6.07 10.54 1.18
CA ALA A 71 5.16 10.29 0.07
C ALA A 71 5.84 9.34 -0.92
N PRO A 72 5.14 8.33 -1.46
CA PRO A 72 5.68 7.55 -2.57
C PRO A 72 5.98 8.47 -3.76
N SER A 73 7.15 8.26 -4.37
CA SER A 73 7.64 8.98 -5.55
C SER A 73 7.02 8.48 -6.84
#